data_AF-A0A9D0NUG5-F1
#
_entry.id   AF-A0A9D0NUG5-F1
#
_cell.length_a   1.000
_cell.length_b   1.000
_cell.length_c   1.000
_cell.angle_alpha   90.00
_cell.angle_beta   90.00
_cell.angle_gamma   90.00
#
_symmetry.space_group_name_H-M   'P 1'
#
loop_
_entity.id
_entity.type
_entity.pdbx_description
1 polymer ?
#
loop_
_entity_poly.entity_id
_entity_poly.type
_entity_poly.pdbx_seq_one_letter_code
_entity_poly.pdbx_strand_id
1 'polypeptide(L)'
;MEYLALKWLHILSATLLYGTGLGSAFYKFMADRSGNLQAIAQTNKVVVLADWCFTTPTVILQPVTGIWLAHLAGYPLTSSWLVVSMLLYSVAGLCWLPVVRLQIRMKMLALEAVSHDRPLDPRYTRLTRAWFWLGVPAFIALVLVYVLMVFKPVLWS
;
A
#
# COMPACT_ATOMS: atom_id res chain seq x y z
N MET A 1 26.43 13.96 -5.61
CA MET A 1 25.86 13.62 -4.29
C MET A 1 24.33 13.64 -4.30
N GLU A 2 23.70 14.66 -4.90
CA GLU A 2 22.24 14.79 -5.00
C GLU A 2 21.52 13.54 -5.55
N TYR A 3 21.93 13.05 -6.73
CA TYR A 3 21.34 11.85 -7.32
C TYR A 3 21.37 10.62 -6.40
N LEU A 4 22.49 10.38 -5.71
CA LEU A 4 22.64 9.23 -4.81
C LEU A 4 21.77 9.37 -3.56
N ALA A 5 21.71 10.57 -2.98
CA ALA A 5 20.84 10.85 -1.82
C ALA A 5 19.35 10.68 -2.18
N LEU A 6 18.94 11.19 -3.34
CA LEU A 6 17.58 11.05 -3.84
C LEU A 6 17.25 9.58 -4.14
N LYS A 7 18.17 8.83 -4.75
CA LYS A 7 18.01 7.39 -5.01
C LYS A 7 17.89 6.59 -3.72
N TRP A 8 18.69 6.92 -2.71
CA TRP A 8 18.59 6.32 -1.38
C TRP A 8 17.21 6.58 -0.75
N LEU A 9 16.73 7.83 -0.79
CA LEU A 9 15.42 8.20 -0.28
C LEU A 9 14.28 7.46 -1.02
N HIS A 10 14.37 7.38 -2.35
CA HIS A 10 13.40 6.67 -3.18
C HIS A 10 13.33 5.17 -2.85
N ILE A 11 14.48 4.52 -2.64
CA ILE A 11 14.53 3.10 -2.25
C ILE A 11 13.94 2.92 -0.86
N LEU A 12 14.31 3.76 0.12
CA LEU A 12 13.78 3.69 1.48
C LEU A 12 12.26 3.87 1.50
N SER A 13 11.75 4.85 0.73
CA SER A 13 10.32 5.09 0.54
C SER A 13 9.62 3.87 -0.08
N ALA A 14 10.21 3.26 -1.11
CA ALA A 14 9.69 2.03 -1.71
C ALA A 14 9.60 0.89 -0.68
N THR A 15 10.68 0.67 0.09
CA THR A 15 10.76 -0.38 1.11
C THR A 15 9.70 -0.18 2.20
N LEU A 16 9.49 1.06 2.66
CA LEU A 16 8.44 1.38 3.62
C LEU A 16 7.05 1.15 3.02
N LEU A 17 6.80 1.62 1.79
CA LEU A 17 5.51 1.46 1.11
C LEU A 17 5.13 -0.02 1.00
N TYR A 18 6.01 -0.83 0.40
CA TYR A 18 5.72 -2.24 0.14
C TYR A 18 5.79 -3.08 1.43
N GLY A 19 6.83 -2.87 2.25
CA GLY A 19 7.08 -3.64 3.46
C GLY A 19 6.02 -3.41 4.54
N THR A 20 5.69 -2.14 4.84
CA THR A 20 4.64 -1.82 5.81
C THR A 20 3.26 -2.21 5.29
N GLY A 21 3.00 -2.03 3.99
CA GLY A 21 1.79 -2.52 3.35
C GLY A 21 1.61 -4.03 3.56
N LEU A 22 2.61 -4.83 3.19
CA LEU A 22 2.56 -6.29 3.32
C LEU A 22 2.46 -6.74 4.78
N GLY A 23 3.25 -6.14 5.67
CA GLY A 23 3.24 -6.46 7.10
C GLY A 23 1.89 -6.15 7.75
N SER A 24 1.33 -4.96 7.50
CA SER A 24 0.02 -4.57 8.03
C SER A 24 -1.10 -5.49 7.53
N ALA A 25 -1.05 -5.91 6.27
CA ALA A 25 -1.99 -6.89 5.72
C ALA A 25 -1.87 -8.26 6.40
N PHE A 26 -0.64 -8.73 6.63
CA PHE A 26 -0.36 -9.99 7.33
C PHE A 26 -0.88 -9.96 8.77
N TYR A 27 -0.50 -8.97 9.57
CA TYR A 27 -0.94 -8.89 10.97
C TYR A 27 -2.45 -8.75 11.09
N LYS A 28 -3.09 -7.95 10.21
CA LYS A 28 -4.56 -7.87 10.15
C LYS A 28 -5.19 -9.22 9.86
N PHE A 29 -4.70 -9.94 8.86
CA PHE A 29 -5.21 -11.26 8.50
C PHE A 29 -5.09 -12.27 9.65
N MET A 30 -3.95 -12.25 10.35
CA MET A 30 -3.72 -13.12 11.51
C MET A 30 -4.65 -12.76 12.68
N ALA A 31 -4.85 -11.45 12.95
CA ALA A 31 -5.79 -10.99 13.96
C ALA A 31 -7.23 -11.42 13.63
N ASP A 32 -7.67 -11.25 12.38
CA ASP A 32 -9.00 -11.68 11.92
C ASP A 32 -9.20 -13.20 12.08
N ARG A 33 -8.17 -13.99 11.78
CA ARG A 33 -8.21 -15.46 11.92
C ARG A 33 -8.25 -15.92 13.38
N SER A 34 -7.72 -15.12 14.30
CA SER A 34 -7.69 -15.47 15.73
C SER A 34 -9.08 -15.54 16.37
N GLY A 35 -10.08 -14.84 15.79
CA GLY A 35 -11.40 -14.68 16.40
C GLY A 35 -11.41 -13.85 17.69
N ASN A 36 -10.25 -13.41 18.19
CA ASN A 36 -10.15 -12.59 19.39
C ASN A 36 -10.53 -11.14 19.07
N LEU A 37 -11.70 -10.72 19.56
CA LEU A 37 -12.27 -9.41 19.30
C LEU A 37 -11.34 -8.25 19.72
N GLN A 38 -10.65 -8.37 20.86
CA GLN A 38 -9.71 -7.35 21.33
C GLN A 38 -8.49 -7.23 20.41
N ALA A 39 -7.93 -8.37 19.98
CA ALA A 39 -6.81 -8.40 19.05
C ALA A 39 -7.20 -7.79 17.69
N ILE A 40 -8.40 -8.09 17.18
CA ILE A 40 -8.94 -7.52 15.95
C ILE A 40 -9.07 -6.00 16.05
N ALA A 41 -9.65 -5.49 17.14
CA ALA A 41 -9.85 -4.06 17.33
C ALA A 41 -8.52 -3.29 17.42
N GLN A 42 -7.57 -3.79 18.23
CA GLN A 42 -6.26 -3.16 18.37
C GLN A 42 -5.46 -3.21 17.07
N THR A 43 -5.49 -4.35 16.36
CA THR A 43 -4.76 -4.50 15.10
C THR A 43 -5.32 -3.55 14.04
N ASN A 44 -6.64 -3.45 13.88
CA ASN A 44 -7.24 -2.50 12.93
C ASN A 44 -6.88 -1.03 13.23
N LYS A 45 -6.77 -0.67 14.51
CA LYS A 45 -6.33 0.68 14.92
C LYS A 45 -4.88 0.94 14.47
N VAL A 46 -3.98 0.00 14.71
CA VAL A 46 -2.56 0.12 14.34
C VAL A 46 -2.38 0.10 12.82
N VAL A 47 -3.14 -0.72 12.09
CA VAL A 47 -3.11 -0.77 10.62
C VAL A 47 -3.49 0.58 10.02
N VAL A 48 -4.58 1.19 10.49
CA VAL A 48 -4.98 2.53 10.01
C VAL A 48 -3.91 3.57 10.34
N LEU A 49 -3.31 3.51 11.54
CA LEU A 49 -2.22 4.41 11.92
C LEU A 49 -0.99 4.22 11.02
N ALA A 50 -0.60 2.98 10.75
CA ALA A 50 0.52 2.66 9.87
C ALA A 50 0.31 3.20 8.46
N ASP A 51 -0.92 3.14 7.93
CA ASP A 51 -1.24 3.69 6.62
C ASP A 51 -1.15 5.22 6.58
N TRP A 52 -1.51 5.91 7.67
CA TRP A 52 -1.33 7.37 7.75
C TRP A 52 0.13 7.78 7.93
N CYS A 53 0.90 7.05 8.74
CA CYS A 53 2.28 7.39 9.06
C CYS A 53 3.29 6.97 7.99
N PHE A 54 3.05 5.86 7.28
CA PHE A 54 4.02 5.26 6.37
C PHE A 54 3.50 5.16 4.93
N THR A 55 2.33 4.57 4.72
CA THR A 55 1.81 4.33 3.36
C THR A 55 1.47 5.63 2.65
N THR A 56 0.72 6.53 3.28
CA THR A 56 0.29 7.80 2.66
C THR A 56 1.47 8.69 2.26
N PRO A 57 2.47 8.94 3.14
CA PRO A 57 3.64 9.73 2.75
C PRO A 57 4.46 9.08 1.64
N THR A 58 4.67 7.76 1.70
CA THR A 58 5.46 7.05 0.69
C THR A 58 4.73 6.97 -0.65
N VAL A 59 3.40 6.90 -0.65
CA VAL A 59 2.57 6.99 -1.87
C VAL A 59 2.79 8.31 -2.61
N ILE A 60 3.03 9.40 -1.88
CA ILE A 60 3.30 10.72 -2.46
C ILE A 60 4.78 10.87 -2.83
N LEU A 61 5.68 10.41 -1.96
CA LEU A 61 7.12 10.54 -2.16
C LEU A 61 7.62 9.75 -3.38
N GLN A 62 7.02 8.59 -3.69
CA GLN A 62 7.48 7.78 -4.82
C GLN A 62 7.38 8.43 -6.19
N PRO A 63 6.23 8.97 -6.63
CA PRO A 63 6.18 9.66 -7.93
C PRO A 63 7.08 10.90 -7.95
N VAL A 64 7.13 11.67 -6.86
CA VAL A 64 7.96 12.88 -6.78
C VAL A 64 9.44 12.55 -6.95
N THR A 65 9.95 11.63 -6.12
CA THR A 65 11.36 11.23 -6.16
C THR A 65 11.70 10.42 -7.42
N GLY A 66 10.78 9.60 -7.93
CA GLY A 66 10.98 8.81 -9.15
C GLY A 66 11.08 9.66 -10.41
N ILE A 67 10.19 10.65 -10.57
CA ILE A 67 10.24 11.61 -11.69
C ILE A 67 11.52 12.44 -11.62
N TRP A 68 11.88 12.93 -10.43
CA TRP A 68 13.11 13.70 -10.26
C TRP A 68 14.36 12.86 -10.55
N LEU A 69 14.40 11.58 -10.15
CA LEU A 69 15.46 10.66 -10.54
C LEU A 69 15.54 10.45 -12.05
N ALA A 70 14.39 10.33 -12.74
CA ALA A 70 14.36 10.19 -14.19
C ALA A 70 14.96 11.44 -14.88
N HIS A 71 14.60 12.63 -14.41
CA HIS A 71 15.18 13.89 -14.90
C HIS A 71 16.69 13.96 -14.68
N LEU A 72 17.17 13.66 -13.47
CA LEU A 72 18.61 13.70 -13.15
C LEU A 72 19.42 12.64 -13.93
N ALA A 73 18.81 11.50 -14.24
CA ALA A 73 19.43 10.44 -15.03
C ALA A 73 19.28 10.63 -16.55
N GLY A 74 18.60 11.69 -17.01
CA GLY A 74 18.41 11.98 -18.43
C GLY A 74 17.44 11.03 -19.15
N TYR A 75 16.59 10.31 -18.43
CA TYR A 75 15.58 9.45 -19.03
C TYR A 75 14.35 10.27 -19.45
N PRO A 76 13.86 10.14 -20.70
CA PRO A 76 12.56 10.69 -21.09
C PRO A 76 11.45 10.10 -20.21
N LEU A 77 10.49 10.92 -19.78
CA LEU A 77 9.31 10.43 -19.04
C LEU A 77 8.42 9.50 -19.88
N THR A 78 8.59 9.55 -21.20
CA THR A 78 7.96 8.66 -22.19
C THR A 78 8.65 7.31 -22.33
N SER A 79 9.75 7.07 -21.59
CA SER A 79 10.42 5.76 -21.59
C SER A 79 9.42 4.66 -21.26
N SER A 80 9.37 3.63 -22.10
CA SER A 80 8.28 2.66 -22.09
C SER A 80 8.07 1.96 -20.73
N TRP A 81 9.14 1.47 -20.10
CA TRP A 81 9.08 0.92 -18.74
C TRP A 81 8.59 1.92 -17.69
N LEU A 82 8.92 3.22 -17.83
CA LEU A 82 8.55 4.27 -16.88
C LEU A 82 7.06 4.60 -17.00
N VAL A 83 6.54 4.70 -18.23
CA VAL A 83 5.10 4.90 -18.50
C VAL A 83 4.29 3.74 -17.92
N VAL A 84 4.67 2.48 -18.19
CA VAL A 84 3.98 1.31 -17.61
C VAL A 84 4.08 1.31 -16.08
N SER A 85 5.23 1.70 -15.53
CA SER A 85 5.39 1.80 -14.07
C SER A 85 4.44 2.82 -13.47
N MET A 86 4.30 4.00 -14.07
CA MET A 86 3.37 5.04 -13.62
C MET A 86 1.90 4.58 -13.72
N LEU A 87 1.55 3.85 -14.79
CA LEU A 87 0.21 3.28 -14.96
C LEU A 87 -0.09 2.24 -13.87
N LEU A 88 0.80 1.26 -13.67
CA LEU A 88 0.67 0.24 -12.63
C LEU A 88 0.61 0.87 -11.23
N TYR A 89 1.44 1.88 -10.98
CA TYR A 89 1.43 2.63 -9.73
C TYR A 89 0.09 3.35 -9.50
N SER A 90 -0.49 3.94 -10.56
CA SER A 90 -1.80 4.57 -10.51
C SER A 90 -2.91 3.55 -10.22
N VAL A 91 -2.84 2.36 -10.84
CA VAL A 91 -3.75 1.24 -10.54
C VAL A 91 -3.63 0.84 -9.07
N ALA A 92 -2.40 0.68 -8.55
CA ALA A 92 -2.19 0.37 -7.14
C ALA A 92 -2.78 1.45 -6.21
N GLY A 93 -2.59 2.73 -6.51
CA GLY A 93 -3.16 3.85 -5.77
C GLY A 93 -4.70 3.86 -5.80
N LEU A 94 -5.30 3.61 -6.97
CA LEU A 94 -6.76 3.53 -7.14
C LEU A 94 -7.37 2.35 -6.38
N CYS A 95 -6.67 1.22 -6.28
CA CYS A 95 -7.09 0.08 -5.45
C CYS A 95 -6.89 0.36 -3.95
N TRP A 96 -5.86 1.12 -3.58
CA TRP A 96 -5.52 1.42 -2.20
C TRP A 96 -6.48 2.43 -1.53
N LEU A 97 -6.94 3.47 -2.25
CA LEU A 97 -7.85 4.47 -1.66
C LEU A 97 -9.15 3.85 -1.07
N PRO A 98 -9.86 2.94 -1.77
CA PRO A 98 -10.97 2.21 -1.18
C PRO A 98 -10.55 1.31 -0.01
N VAL A 99 -9.36 0.71 -0.07
CA VAL A 99 -8.81 -0.13 1.01
C VAL A 99 -8.69 0.66 2.32
N VAL A 100 -8.19 1.90 2.28
CA VAL A 100 -8.11 2.79 3.47
C VAL A 100 -9.48 3.05 4.06
N ARG A 101 -10.48 3.34 3.22
CA ARG A 101 -11.87 3.52 3.68
C ARG A 101 -12.42 2.27 4.34
N LEU A 102 -12.12 1.08 3.79
CA LEU A 102 -12.53 -0.19 4.37
C LEU A 102 -11.85 -0.44 5.72
N GLN A 103 -10.54 -0.18 5.86
CA GLN A 103 -9.80 -0.32 7.12
C GLN A 103 -10.37 0.59 8.21
N ILE A 104 -10.69 1.85 7.88
CA ILE A 104 -11.31 2.77 8.83
C ILE A 104 -12.68 2.25 9.30
N ARG A 105 -13.52 1.75 8.39
CA ARG A 105 -14.83 1.17 8.73
C ARG A 105 -14.70 -0.08 9.60
N MET A 106 -13.79 -0.99 9.23
CA MET A 106 -13.52 -2.21 10.01
C MET A 106 -13.02 -1.89 11.41
N LYS A 107 -12.13 -0.90 11.55
CA LYS A 107 -11.68 -0.37 12.84
C LYS A 107 -12.86 0.10 13.69
N MET A 108 -13.77 0.90 13.12
CA MET A 108 -14.94 1.41 13.85
C MET A 108 -15.85 0.28 14.32
N LEU A 109 -16.18 -0.68 13.46
CA LEU A 109 -17.01 -1.84 13.81
C LEU A 109 -16.38 -2.71 14.91
N ALA A 110 -15.06 -2.94 14.82
CA ALA A 110 -14.35 -3.74 15.81
C ALA A 110 -14.30 -3.03 17.19
N LEU A 111 -14.08 -1.72 17.22
CA LEU A 111 -14.11 -0.92 18.46
C LEU A 111 -15.51 -0.86 19.06
N GLU A 112 -16.54 -0.70 18.24
CA GLU A 112 -17.94 -0.68 18.69
C GLU A 112 -18.31 -2.02 19.35
N ALA A 113 -17.96 -3.13 18.71
CA ALA A 113 -18.18 -4.48 19.24
C ALA A 113 -17.47 -4.68 20.59
N VAL A 114 -16.22 -4.22 20.74
CA VAL A 114 -15.50 -4.25 22.02
C VAL A 114 -16.21 -3.42 23.09
N SER A 115 -16.65 -2.20 22.76
CA SER A 115 -17.24 -1.28 23.74
C SER A 115 -18.61 -1.70 24.27
N HIS A 116 -19.37 -2.47 23.49
CA HIS A 116 -20.72 -2.93 23.85
C HIS A 116 -20.76 -4.41 24.26
N ASP A 117 -19.61 -5.08 24.34
CA ASP A 117 -19.49 -6.53 24.57
C ASP A 117 -20.38 -7.36 23.63
N ARG A 118 -20.33 -7.03 22.33
CA ARG A 118 -21.14 -7.66 21.28
C ARG A 118 -20.27 -8.47 20.32
N PRO A 119 -20.81 -9.53 19.69
CA PRO A 119 -20.12 -10.21 18.62
C PRO A 119 -19.87 -9.28 17.43
N LEU A 120 -18.85 -9.60 16.64
CA LEU A 120 -18.45 -8.82 15.48
C LEU A 120 -19.57 -8.82 14.42
N ASP A 121 -19.92 -7.63 13.93
CA ASP A 121 -20.99 -7.46 12.95
C ASP A 121 -20.70 -8.27 11.66
N PRO A 122 -21.66 -9.02 11.11
CA PRO A 122 -21.50 -9.74 9.83
C PRO A 122 -21.06 -8.85 8.65
N ARG A 123 -21.31 -7.54 8.71
CA ARG A 123 -20.77 -6.55 7.78
C ARG A 123 -19.24 -6.55 7.76
N TYR A 124 -18.58 -6.77 8.89
CA TYR A 124 -17.11 -6.82 8.99
C TYR A 124 -16.51 -7.84 8.02
N THR A 125 -17.03 -9.07 7.99
CA THR A 125 -16.53 -10.14 7.13
C THR A 125 -16.65 -9.80 5.65
N ARG A 126 -17.73 -9.12 5.24
CA ARG A 126 -17.91 -8.63 3.87
C ARG A 126 -16.86 -7.56 3.52
N LEU A 127 -16.59 -6.64 4.44
CA LEU A 127 -15.56 -5.60 4.27
C LEU A 127 -14.16 -6.21 4.21
N THR A 128 -13.83 -7.20 5.06
CA THR A 128 -12.54 -7.90 5.03
C THR A 128 -12.32 -8.61 3.70
N ARG A 129 -13.34 -9.25 3.14
CA ARG A 129 -13.25 -9.91 1.83
C ARG A 129 -13.01 -8.89 0.70
N ALA A 130 -13.75 -7.78 0.71
CA ALA A 130 -13.54 -6.70 -0.28
C ALA A 130 -12.13 -6.08 -0.16
N TRP A 131 -11.68 -5.83 1.07
CA TRP A 131 -10.35 -5.32 1.38
C TRP A 131 -9.26 -6.25 0.84
N PHE A 132 -9.39 -7.56 1.06
CA PHE A 132 -8.44 -8.56 0.58
C PHE A 132 -8.33 -8.56 -0.95
N TRP A 133 -9.47 -8.62 -1.65
CA TRP A 133 -9.50 -8.67 -3.11
C TRP A 133 -9.05 -7.36 -3.78
N LEU A 134 -9.19 -6.21 -3.13
CA LEU A 134 -8.61 -4.96 -3.60
C LEU A 134 -7.10 -4.88 -3.34
N GLY A 135 -6.62 -5.51 -2.25
CA GLY A 135 -5.21 -5.59 -1.94
C GLY A 135 -4.42 -6.40 -2.98
N VAL A 136 -4.93 -7.55 -3.42
CA VAL A 136 -4.25 -8.43 -4.39
C VAL A 136 -3.75 -7.71 -5.65
N PRO A 137 -4.59 -7.00 -6.44
CA PRO A 137 -4.11 -6.29 -7.62
C PRO A 137 -3.15 -5.15 -7.28
N ALA A 138 -3.31 -4.47 -6.13
CA ALA A 138 -2.40 -3.43 -5.70
C ALA A 138 -0.99 -3.99 -5.42
N PHE A 139 -0.88 -5.12 -4.70
CA PHE A 139 0.40 -5.75 -4.41
C PHE A 139 1.07 -6.30 -5.68
N ILE A 140 0.31 -6.96 -6.56
CA ILE A 140 0.83 -7.46 -7.83
C ILE A 140 1.38 -6.29 -8.67
N ALA A 141 0.63 -5.19 -8.77
CA ALA A 141 1.07 -4.00 -9.49
C ALA A 141 2.38 -3.44 -8.91
N LEU A 142 2.52 -3.33 -7.59
CA LEU A 142 3.77 -2.86 -6.97
C LEU A 142 4.95 -3.80 -7.25
N VAL A 143 4.76 -5.12 -7.20
CA VAL A 143 5.82 -6.09 -7.57
C VAL A 143 6.27 -5.89 -9.02
N LEU A 144 5.32 -5.72 -9.95
CA LEU A 144 5.64 -5.44 -11.35
C LEU A 144 6.37 -4.10 -11.52
N VAL A 145 6.01 -3.07 -10.76
CA VAL A 145 6.76 -1.80 -10.73
C VAL A 145 8.21 -2.02 -10.29
N TYR A 146 8.47 -2.84 -9.26
CA TYR A 146 9.85 -3.19 -8.87
C TYR A 146 10.62 -3.84 -10.02
N VAL A 147 10.02 -4.82 -10.70
CA VAL A 147 10.63 -5.48 -11.87
C VAL A 147 10.98 -4.45 -12.94
N LEU A 148 10.05 -3.56 -13.30
CA LEU A 148 10.28 -2.52 -14.31
C LEU A 148 11.39 -1.53 -13.92
N MET A 149 11.44 -1.12 -12.64
CA MET A 149 12.46 -0.19 -12.13
C MET A 149 13.86 -0.80 -12.09
N VAL A 150 13.95 -2.12 -11.90
CA VAL A 150 15.23 -2.86 -11.87
C VAL A 150 15.73 -3.17 -13.28
N PHE A 151 14.88 -3.77 -14.12
CA PHE A 151 15.31 -4.27 -15.43
C PHE A 151 15.20 -3.25 -16.56
N LYS A 152 14.34 -2.22 -16.41
CA LYS A 152 14.12 -1.14 -17.39
C LYS A 152 13.98 -1.62 -18.84
N PRO A 153 13.10 -2.60 -19.13
CA PRO A 153 12.97 -3.16 -20.47
C PRO A 153 12.44 -2.11 -21.47
N VAL A 154 12.86 -2.21 -22.73
CA VAL A 154 12.22 -1.47 -23.83
C VAL A 154 10.99 -2.26 -24.27
N LEU A 155 9.80 -1.78 -23.92
CA LEU A 155 8.53 -2.45 -24.25
C LEU A 155 7.98 -2.00 -25.61
N TRP A 156 8.30 -0.76 -26.00
CA TRP A 156 8.06 -0.21 -27.33
C TRP A 156 9.13 0.84 -27.63
N SER A 157 9.33 1.11 -28.92
CA SER A 157 10.29 2.05 -29.50
C SER A 157 9.60 3.34 -29.92
#